data_AF-A0A6P0KAA4-F1
#
_entry.id   AF-A0A6P0KAA4-F1
#
_cell.length_a   1.000
_cell.length_b   1.000
_cell.length_c   1.000
_cell.angle_alpha   90.00
_cell.angle_beta   90.00
_cell.angle_gamma   90.00
#
_symmetry.space_group_name_H-M   'P 1'
#
loop_
_entity.id
_entity.type
_entity.pdbx_description
1 polymer ?
#
loop_
_entity_poly.entity_id
_entity_poly.type
_entity_poly.pdbx_seq_one_letter_code
_entity_poly.pdbx_strand_id
1 'polypeptide(L)' 'MAHPYSQDLRLRTLYLITSGMSISKVSRTLDISKTTLYKWRHQLESIGSTLPMSSPPPPQPSQIKDLNKFQKFVDA' A
#
# COMPACT_ATOMS: atom_id res chain seq x y z
N MET A 1 8.62 -5.85 -9.00
CA MET A 1 7.28 -5.32 -8.60
C MET A 1 7.49 -4.22 -7.58
N ALA A 2 6.68 -3.16 -7.62
CA ALA A 2 6.73 -2.13 -6.57
C ALA A 2 5.94 -2.63 -5.36
N HIS A 3 6.64 -2.93 -4.27
CA HIS A 3 5.98 -3.30 -3.01
C HIS A 3 5.62 -2.03 -2.23
N PRO A 4 4.41 -1.93 -1.67
CA PRO A 4 4.07 -0.83 -0.80
C PRO A 4 4.96 -0.87 0.45
N TYR A 5 5.40 0.30 0.90
CA TYR A 5 6.08 0.44 2.19
C TYR A 5 5.22 -0.10 3.33
N SER A 6 5.87 -0.69 4.34
CA SER A 6 5.21 -1.21 5.52
C SER A 6 4.45 -0.12 6.28
N GLN A 7 3.38 -0.52 6.96
CA GLN A 7 2.54 0.42 7.72
C GLN A 7 3.28 1.03 8.90
N ASP A 8 4.12 0.25 9.60
CA ASP A 8 4.96 0.74 10.69
C ASP A 8 5.89 1.86 10.24
N LEU A 9 6.56 1.67 9.09
CA LEU A 9 7.44 2.69 8.51
C LEU A 9 6.69 3.99 8.23
N ARG A 10 5.47 3.91 7.68
CA ARG A 10 4.62 5.08 7.44
C ARG A 10 4.27 5.82 8.71
N LEU A 11 3.81 5.09 9.74
CA LEU A 11 3.45 5.67 11.02
C LEU A 11 4.65 6.35 11.69
N ARG A 12 5.80 5.69 11.71
CA ARG A 12 7.03 6.24 12.29
C ARG A 12 7.53 7.46 11.54
N THR A 13 7.43 7.44 10.21
CA THR A 13 7.77 8.58 9.36
C THR A 13 6.87 9.78 9.65
N LEU A 14 5.55 9.56 9.72
CA LEU A 14 4.58 10.62 10.00
C LEU A 14 4.77 11.18 11.41
N TYR A 15 5.04 10.33 12.41
CA TYR A 15 5.37 10.76 13.76
C TYR A 15 6.60 11.67 13.79
N LEU A 16 7.67 11.36 13.05
CA LEU A 16 8.86 12.22 12.98
C LEU A 16 8.55 13.59 12.36
N ILE A 17 7.68 13.63 11.35
CA ILE A 17 7.26 14.87 10.70
C ILE A 17 6.41 15.71 11.66
N THR A 18 5.44 15.10 12.35
CA THR A 18 4.56 15.81 13.30
C THR A 18 5.30 16.29 14.56
N SER A 19 6.36 15.58 14.97
CA SER A 19 7.26 16.02 16.04
C SER A 19 8.24 17.12 15.62
N GLY A 20 8.12 17.66 14.40
CA GLY A 20 8.84 18.85 13.94
C GLY A 20 10.09 18.56 13.11
N MET A 21 10.39 17.30 12.79
CA MET A 21 11.50 16.99 11.89
C MET A 21 11.17 17.39 10.45
N SER A 22 12.10 18.08 9.79
CA SER A 22 11.89 18.47 8.39
C SER A 22 11.84 17.26 7.45
N ILE A 23 10.97 17.31 6.45
CA ILE A 23 10.82 16.25 5.44
C ILE A 23 12.15 15.93 4.74
N SER A 24 13.00 16.94 4.52
CA SER A 24 14.33 16.73 3.93
C SER A 24 15.26 15.91 4.83
N LYS A 25 15.19 16.09 6.16
CA LYS A 25 15.97 15.29 7.11
C LYS A 25 15.44 13.87 7.18
N VAL A 26 14.12 13.71 7.30
CA VAL A 26 13.45 12.38 7.32
C VAL A 26 13.77 11.59 6.05
N SER A 27 13.72 12.24 4.88
CA SER A 27 14.05 11.65 3.58
C SER A 27 15.46 11.06 3.56
N ARG A 28 16.46 11.81 4.06
CA ARG A 28 17.86 11.34 4.13
C ARG A 28 18.05 10.24 5.18
N THR A 29 17.33 10.30 6.29
CA THR A 29 17.46 9.33 7.39
C THR A 29 16.87 7.97 7.03
N LEU A 30 15.71 7.95 6.35
CA LEU A 30 14.97 6.73 6.04
C LEU A 30 15.15 6.27 4.59
N ASP A 31 15.92 7.01 3.79
CA ASP A 31 16.10 6.78 2.35
C ASP A 31 14.77 6.69 1.57
N ILE A 32 13.85 7.60 1.90
CA ILE A 32 12.53 7.69 1.26
C ILE A 32 12.47 8.98 0.42
N SER A 33 11.95 8.89 -0.80
CA SER A 33 11.80 10.06 -1.67
C SER A 33 10.91 11.13 -1.01
N LYS A 34 11.30 12.41 -1.13
CA LYS A 34 10.52 13.53 -0.58
C LYS A 34 9.09 13.55 -1.12
N THR A 35 8.90 13.22 -2.39
CA THR A 35 7.60 13.12 -3.06
C THR A 35 6.69 12.10 -2.39
N THR A 36 7.23 10.94 -1.98
CA THR A 36 6.48 9.94 -1.21
C THR A 36 6.05 10.49 0.15
N LEU A 37 6.95 11.19 0.84
CA LEU A 37 6.67 11.78 2.16
C LEU A 37 5.58 12.85 2.09
N TYR A 38 5.63 13.73 1.09
CA TYR A 38 4.58 14.73 0.85
C TYR A 38 3.22 14.07 0.58
N LYS A 39 3.18 12.99 -0.21
CA LYS A 39 1.94 12.23 -0.46
C LYS A 39 1.35 11.67 0.83
N TRP A 40 2.16 11.05 1.71
CA TRP A 40 1.65 10.49 2.97
C TRP A 40 1.15 11.57 3.91
N ARG A 41 1.85 12.70 4.00
CA ARG A 41 1.39 13.84 4.79
C ARG A 41 0.04 14.35 4.30
N HIS A 42 -0.08 14.57 2.99
CA HIS A 42 -1.34 15.02 2.38
C HIS A 42 -2.48 14.00 2.58
N GLN A 43 -2.19 12.70 2.49
CA GLN A 43 -3.19 11.66 2.76
C GLN A 43 -3.68 11.69 4.22
N LEU A 44 -2.77 11.87 5.17
CA LEU A 44 -3.14 12.03 6.58
C LEU A 44 -3.99 13.27 6.82
N GLU A 45 -3.61 14.42 6.24
CA GLU A 45 -4.33 15.69 6.38
C GLU A 45 -5.72 15.65 5.70
N SER A 46 -5.84 14.98 4.55
CA SER A 46 -7.08 14.93 3.76
C SER A 46 -8.06 13.83 4.19
N ILE A 47 -7.57 12.64 4.53
CA ILE A 47 -8.40 11.44 4.75
C ILE A 47 -8.43 11.07 6.24
N GLY A 48 -7.48 11.58 7.05
CA GLY A 48 -7.31 11.15 8.44
C GLY A 48 -6.75 9.73 8.57
N SER A 49 -6.32 9.10 7.47
CA SER A 49 -5.85 7.72 7.45
C SER A 49 -4.46 7.60 6.85
N THR A 50 -3.66 6.70 7.42
CA THR A 50 -2.29 6.39 7.00
C THR A 50 -2.20 5.10 6.19
N LEU A 51 -3.30 4.36 6.09
CA LEU A 51 -3.32 3.06 5.43
C LEU A 51 -3.07 3.21 3.93
N PRO A 52 -2.30 2.30 3.32
CA PRO A 52 -2.29 2.19 1.87
C PRO A 52 -3.71 1.90 1.40
N MET A 53 -4.18 2.65 0.40
CA MET A 53 -5.36 2.23 -0.36
C MET A 53 -5.00 0.91 -1.05
N SER A 54 -5.36 -0.20 -0.41
CA SER A 54 -5.40 -1.50 -1.06
C SER A 54 -6.69 -1.52 -1.87
N SER A 55 -6.65 -0.92 -3.07
CA SER A 55 -7.70 -1.22 -4.04
C SER A 55 -7.61 -2.72 -4.31
N PRO A 56 -8.67 -3.51 -4.08
CA PRO A 56 -8.65 -4.91 -4.46
C PRO A 56 -8.31 -4.98 -5.95
N PRO A 57 -7.52 -5.97 -6.38
CA PRO A 57 -7.31 -6.18 -7.80
C PRO A 57 -8.68 -6.33 -8.47
N PRO A 58 -8.83 -5.86 -9.72
CA PRO A 58 -10.06 -6.05 -10.45
C PRO A 58 -10.43 -7.55 -10.46
N PRO A 59 -11.72 -7.90 -10.42
CA PRO A 59 -12.14 -9.29 -10.44
C PRO A 59 -11.49 -10.00 -11.62
N GLN A 60 -10.72 -11.05 -11.32
CA GLN A 60 -10.10 -11.85 -12.37
C GLN A 60 -11.18 -12.71 -13.03
N PRO A 61 -11.20 -12.81 -14.37
CA PRO A 61 -12.10 -13.73 -15.05
C PRO A 61 -11.78 -15.17 -14.61
N SER A 62 -12.82 -16.00 -14.44
CA SER A 62 -12.64 -17.40 -14.08
C SER A 62 -11.82 -18.14 -15.14
N GLN A 63 -10.79 -18.87 -14.72
CA GLN A 63 -10.02 -19.74 -15.61
C GLN A 63 -10.79 -21.02 -15.99
N ILE A 64 -11.80 -21.37 -15.19
CA ILE A 64 -12.68 -22.50 -15.45
C ILE A 64 -13.67 -22.08 -16.53
N LYS A 65 -13.38 -22.48 -17.77
CA LYS A 65 -14.27 -22.31 -18.93
C LYS A 65 -15.42 -23.33 -18.92
N ASP A 66 -15.16 -24.52 -18.38
CA ASP A 66 -16.09 -25.66 -18.35
C ASP A 66 -16.23 -26.23 -16.94
N LEU A 67 -17.33 -25.87 -16.28
CA LEU A 67 -17.61 -26.31 -14.91
C LEU A 67 -17.87 -27.82 -14.84
N ASN A 68 -18.52 -28.39 -15.86
CA ASN A 68 -18.77 -29.83 -15.95
C ASN A 68 -17.49 -30.66 -16.08
N LYS A 69 -16.49 -30.17 -16.83
CA LYS A 69 -15.20 -30.85 -17.00
C LYS A 69 -14.41 -30.83 -15.69
N PHE A 70 -14.46 -29.71 -14.97
CA PHE A 70 -13.84 -29.59 -13.65
C PHE A 70 -14.51 -30.52 -12.64
N GLN A 71 -15.84 -30.58 -12.61
CA GLN A 71 -16.58 -31.47 -11.71
C GLN A 71 -16.20 -32.94 -11.94
N LYS A 72 -16.19 -33.39 -13.20
CA LYS A 72 -15.75 -34.75 -13.57
C LYS A 72 -14.30 -35.07 -13.19
N PHE A 73 -13.43 -34.07 -13.10
CA PHE A 73 -12.04 -34.28 -12.65
C PHE A 73 -11.94 -34.44 -11.14
N VAL A 74 -12.76 -33.71 -10.37
CA VAL A 74 -12.77 -33.78 -8.90
C VAL A 74 -13.44 -35.06 -8.38
N ASP A 75 -14.47 -35.53 -9.09
CA ASP A 75 -15.21 -36.76 -8.73
C ASP A 75 -14.54 -38.06 -9.19
N ALA A 76 -13.39 -37.99 -9.90
CA ALA A 76 -12.63 -39.13 -10.39
C ALA A 76 -11.48 -39.51 -9.45
#